data_AF-A0A3B5A565-F1
#
_entry.id   AF-A0A3B5A565-F1
#
_cell.length_a   1.000
_cell.length_b   1.000
_cell.length_c   1.000
_cell.angle_alpha   90.00
_cell.angle_beta   90.00
_cell.angle_gamma   90.00
#
_symmetry.space_group_name_H-M   'P 1'
#
loop_
_entity.id
_entity.type
_entity.pdbx_description
1 polymer ?
#
loop_
_entity_poly.entity_id
_entity_poly.type
_entity_poly.pdbx_seq_one_letter_code
_entity_poly.pdbx_strand_id
1 'polypeptide(L)'
;MVDLFVDRVLVKNNKDQDELDTEREIVMRLQNRILMLFFASAACETCQQFAPTLSDFFKQLTDEFYVDRSAQLVLLYISLDQSEEQQESFLKELPKKCLFLAYEDPYRRELEVMFNVEELPTVVVLRPDCSVLVPNAVDEILNLGTRCYRNWREAAELIDRNFMLNEDFEEKSMRSFSDPVRRLKYKVEDEKKKNKKNKKRRGWGGGGDEGVEADRRGDDKEGGGSPW
;
A
#
# COMPACT_ATOMS: atom_id res chain seq x y z
N MET A 1 -0.59 -1.60 24.69
CA MET A 1 -1.43 -2.01 23.54
C MET A 1 -0.85 -1.29 22.34
N VAL A 2 -0.01 -1.94 21.52
CA VAL A 2 0.72 -1.35 20.37
C VAL A 2 1.10 0.14 20.53
N ASP A 3 1.71 0.49 21.66
CA ASP A 3 2.02 1.90 21.98
C ASP A 3 3.23 2.42 21.18
N LEU A 4 4.04 1.51 20.62
CA LEU A 4 5.32 1.85 19.97
C LEU A 4 5.15 2.65 18.67
N PHE A 5 4.01 2.54 17.97
CA PHE A 5 3.77 3.24 16.70
C PHE A 5 2.51 4.11 16.75
N VAL A 6 2.04 4.47 17.95
CA VAL A 6 0.95 5.42 18.13
C VAL A 6 1.37 6.78 17.56
N ASP A 7 0.47 7.42 16.82
CA ASP A 7 0.71 8.69 16.12
C ASP A 7 1.85 8.66 15.08
N ARG A 8 2.33 7.47 14.69
CA ARG A 8 3.35 7.31 13.65
C ARG A 8 2.71 6.86 12.35
N VAL A 9 3.37 7.20 11.23
CA VAL A 9 2.94 6.78 9.90
C VAL A 9 3.88 5.68 9.43
N LEU A 10 3.31 4.53 9.12
CA LEU A 10 4.01 3.42 8.48
C LEU A 10 3.64 3.39 7.01
N VAL A 11 4.64 3.21 6.16
CA VAL A 11 4.47 3.12 4.71
C VAL A 11 4.57 1.65 4.31
N LYS A 12 3.64 1.19 3.48
CA LYS A 12 3.71 -0.15 2.92
C LYS A 12 4.68 -0.18 1.75
N ASN A 13 5.49 -1.23 1.63
CA ASN A 13 6.38 -1.43 0.49
C ASN A 13 5.60 -1.86 -0.78
N ASN A 14 4.77 -0.96 -1.31
CA ASN A 14 4.13 -1.10 -2.61
C ASN A 14 4.99 -0.42 -3.70
N LYS A 15 4.67 -0.64 -4.98
CA LYS A 15 5.47 -0.11 -6.11
C LYS A 15 5.53 1.41 -6.15
N ASP A 16 4.49 2.07 -5.63
CA ASP A 16 4.29 3.52 -5.74
C ASP A 16 4.61 4.26 -4.43
N GLN A 17 4.94 3.52 -3.35
CA GLN A 17 5.20 3.99 -1.98
C GLN A 17 4.16 5.00 -1.44
N ASP A 18 2.92 4.91 -1.91
CA ASP A 18 1.85 5.89 -1.69
C ASP A 18 0.80 5.45 -0.67
N GLU A 19 0.81 4.17 -0.27
CA GLU A 19 -0.07 3.63 0.77
C GLU A 19 0.49 3.95 2.16
N LEU A 20 0.01 5.05 2.73
CA LEU A 20 0.18 5.41 4.14
C LEU A 20 -0.89 4.71 4.98
N ASP A 21 -0.50 3.90 5.96
CA ASP A 21 -1.45 3.35 6.92
C ASP A 21 -1.84 4.45 7.93
N THR A 22 -3.14 4.66 8.11
CA THR A 22 -3.67 5.46 9.24
C THR A 22 -3.42 4.75 10.57
N GLU A 23 -3.46 5.48 11.69
CA GLU A 23 -3.29 4.90 13.04
C GLU A 23 -4.15 3.65 13.27
N ARG A 24 -5.42 3.70 12.83
CA ARG A 24 -6.35 2.57 12.94
C ARG A 24 -5.90 1.35 12.14
N GLU A 25 -5.37 1.55 10.94
CA GLU A 25 -4.88 0.48 10.08
C GLU A 25 -3.58 -0.12 10.64
N ILE A 26 -2.69 0.72 11.17
CA ILE A 26 -1.48 0.29 11.89
C ILE A 26 -1.86 -0.60 13.06
N VAL A 27 -2.77 -0.15 13.93
CA VAL A 27 -3.23 -0.94 15.08
C VAL A 27 -3.79 -2.27 14.62
N MET A 28 -4.63 -2.31 13.59
CA MET A 28 -5.18 -3.56 13.06
C MET A 28 -4.11 -4.50 12.50
N ARG A 29 -3.09 -3.97 11.80
CA ARG A 29 -2.00 -4.77 11.24
C ARG A 29 -1.09 -5.34 12.32
N LEU A 30 -0.78 -4.57 13.37
CA LEU A 30 0.16 -4.95 14.42
C LEU A 30 -0.49 -5.75 15.56
N GLN A 31 -1.82 -5.65 15.72
CA GLN A 31 -2.53 -6.30 16.84
C GLN A 31 -2.39 -7.83 16.81
N ASN A 32 -1.99 -8.41 17.95
CA ASN A 32 -1.86 -9.86 18.13
C ASN A 32 -0.91 -10.50 17.10
N ARG A 33 0.17 -9.80 16.76
CA ARG A 33 1.25 -10.29 15.90
C ARG A 33 2.60 -10.06 16.55
N ILE A 34 3.54 -10.93 16.24
CA ILE A 34 4.96 -10.71 16.53
C ILE A 34 5.48 -9.66 15.53
N LEU A 35 6.22 -8.69 16.02
CA LEU A 35 6.83 -7.66 15.19
C LEU A 35 8.32 -7.95 15.02
N MET A 36 8.81 -7.87 13.80
CA MET A 36 10.23 -7.93 13.48
C MET A 36 10.67 -6.55 13.04
N LEU A 37 11.45 -5.87 13.88
CA LEU A 37 12.11 -4.62 13.51
C LEU A 37 13.45 -4.97 12.88
N PHE A 38 13.55 -4.75 11.57
CA PHE A 38 14.77 -4.99 10.81
C PHE A 38 15.52 -3.68 10.61
N PHE A 39 16.64 -3.54 11.32
CA PHE A 39 17.57 -2.43 11.19
C PHE A 39 18.64 -2.81 10.17
N ALA A 40 18.70 -2.06 9.08
CA ALA A 40 19.68 -2.29 8.02
C ALA A 40 19.96 -1.01 7.22
N SER A 41 21.05 -1.06 6.46
CA SER A 41 21.45 -0.01 5.54
C SER A 41 21.91 -0.63 4.21
N ALA A 42 21.59 0.03 3.10
CA ALA A 42 22.04 -0.32 1.77
C ALA A 42 23.57 -0.23 1.61
N ALA A 43 24.24 0.62 2.41
CA ALA A 43 25.70 0.73 2.39
C ALA A 43 26.41 -0.46 3.07
N CYS A 44 25.66 -1.32 3.77
CA CYS A 44 26.21 -2.43 4.53
C CYS A 44 26.12 -3.74 3.73
N GLU A 45 27.28 -4.33 3.40
CA GLU A 45 27.35 -5.55 2.60
C GLU A 45 26.72 -6.76 3.30
N THR A 46 26.91 -6.90 4.61
CA THR A 46 26.29 -7.99 5.40
C THR A 46 24.76 -7.88 5.40
N CYS A 47 24.21 -6.66 5.36
CA CYS A 47 22.77 -6.44 5.23
C CYS A 47 22.25 -6.93 3.86
N GLN A 48 22.96 -6.63 2.78
CA GLN A 48 22.60 -7.09 1.43
C GLN A 48 22.64 -8.62 1.31
N GLN A 49 23.61 -9.26 1.96
CA GLN A 49 23.70 -10.72 1.98
C GLN A 49 22.57 -11.37 2.81
N PHE A 50 22.14 -10.71 3.89
CA PHE A 50 21.08 -11.21 4.78
C PHE A 50 19.66 -10.94 4.26
N ALA A 51 19.45 -9.83 3.54
CA ALA A 51 18.15 -9.44 2.98
C ALA A 51 17.41 -10.56 2.22
N PRO A 52 18.03 -11.33 1.30
CA PRO A 52 17.34 -12.43 0.61
C PRO A 52 16.92 -13.54 1.59
N THR A 53 17.76 -13.89 2.56
CA THR A 53 17.43 -14.89 3.59
C THR A 53 16.23 -14.45 4.43
N LEU A 54 16.20 -13.18 4.84
CA LEU A 54 15.06 -12.61 5.57
C LEU A 54 13.79 -12.58 4.72
N SER A 55 13.91 -12.23 3.44
CA SER A 55 12.81 -12.19 2.48
C SER A 55 12.17 -13.58 2.31
N ASP A 56 13.00 -14.61 2.15
CA ASP A 56 12.54 -15.99 2.00
C ASP A 56 11.96 -16.55 3.31
N PHE A 57 12.59 -16.25 4.45
CA PHE A 57 12.06 -16.59 5.77
C PHE A 57 10.64 -16.01 5.96
N PHE A 58 10.45 -14.73 5.64
CA PHE A 58 9.16 -14.06 5.79
C PHE A 58 8.12 -14.63 4.84
N LYS A 59 8.47 -14.88 3.56
CA LYS A 59 7.56 -15.48 2.58
C LYS A 59 7.11 -16.87 2.99
N GLN A 60 8.04 -17.73 3.44
CA GLN A 60 7.70 -19.10 3.87
C GLN A 60 6.73 -19.12 5.07
N LEU A 61 6.67 -18.06 5.86
CA LEU A 61 5.75 -17.94 6.99
C LEU A 61 4.43 -17.24 6.65
N THR A 62 4.34 -16.47 5.56
CA THR A 62 3.22 -15.54 5.31
C THR A 62 2.54 -15.69 3.95
N ASP A 63 3.06 -16.56 3.08
CA ASP A 63 2.51 -16.81 1.76
C ASP A 63 1.72 -18.13 1.76
N GLU A 64 0.51 -18.09 1.20
CA GLU A 64 -0.42 -19.22 1.08
C GLU A 64 0.19 -20.39 0.28
N PHE A 65 1.15 -20.10 -0.59
CA PHE A 65 1.87 -21.14 -1.32
C PHE A 65 2.65 -22.08 -0.39
N TYR A 66 3.20 -21.57 0.72
CA TYR A 66 4.04 -22.35 1.64
C TYR A 66 3.27 -22.84 2.87
N VAL A 67 2.24 -22.11 3.30
CA VAL A 67 1.49 -22.40 4.51
C VAL A 67 0.00 -22.26 4.29
N ASP A 68 -0.79 -23.22 4.78
CA ASP A 68 -2.26 -23.14 4.77
C ASP A 68 -2.78 -21.92 5.56
N ARG A 69 -1.97 -21.40 6.49
CA ARG A 69 -2.32 -20.25 7.33
C ARG A 69 -1.10 -19.36 7.56
N SER A 70 -1.23 -18.11 7.17
CA SER A 70 -0.23 -17.06 7.39
C SER A 70 0.10 -16.89 8.87
N ALA A 71 1.40 -16.85 9.18
CA ALA A 71 1.91 -16.51 10.49
C ALA A 71 1.43 -15.12 10.94
N GLN A 72 1.21 -14.97 12.24
CA GLN A 72 0.90 -13.70 12.89
C GLN A 72 2.20 -12.90 13.08
N LEU A 73 2.80 -12.51 11.96
CA LEU A 73 4.11 -11.86 11.88
C LEU A 73 4.04 -10.61 11.02
N VAL A 74 4.71 -9.54 11.45
CA VAL A 74 4.86 -8.30 10.67
C VAL A 74 6.33 -7.95 10.59
N LEU A 75 6.80 -7.65 9.37
CA LEU A 75 8.14 -7.16 9.13
C LEU A 75 8.11 -5.64 8.96
N LEU A 76 8.86 -4.94 9.81
CA LEU A 76 9.06 -3.50 9.81
C LEU A 76 10.52 -3.21 9.48
N TYR A 77 10.76 -2.57 8.33
CA TYR A 77 12.09 -2.13 7.95
C TYR A 77 12.37 -0.73 8.46
N ILE A 78 13.49 -0.59 9.17
CA ILE A 78 13.99 0.68 9.69
C ILE A 78 15.32 0.94 9.00
N SER A 79 15.29 1.86 8.03
CA SER A 79 16.50 2.29 7.34
C SER A 79 17.37 3.11 8.29
N LEU A 80 18.66 2.79 8.33
CA LEU A 80 19.70 3.62 8.95
C LEU A 80 20.59 4.31 7.90
N ASP A 81 20.12 4.35 6.66
CA ASP A 81 20.80 4.95 5.51
C ASP A 81 21.01 6.45 5.67
N GLN A 82 21.94 6.97 4.85
CA GLN A 82 22.29 8.40 4.79
C GLN A 82 21.57 9.14 3.66
N SER A 83 20.84 8.42 2.80
CA SER A 83 20.01 9.01 1.75
C SER A 83 18.72 8.22 1.52
N GLU A 84 17.70 8.92 1.04
CA GLU A 84 16.43 8.35 0.62
C GLU A 84 16.61 7.36 -0.56
N GLU A 85 17.47 7.70 -1.53
CA GLU A 85 17.78 6.83 -2.68
C GLU A 85 18.35 5.46 -2.25
N GLN A 86 19.17 5.43 -1.19
CA GLN A 86 19.71 4.20 -0.62
C GLN A 86 18.58 3.34 -0.04
N GLN A 87 17.71 3.96 0.76
CA GLN A 87 16.55 3.29 1.34
C GLN A 87 15.63 2.71 0.25
N GLU A 88 15.31 3.49 -0.78
CA GLU A 88 14.49 3.03 -1.90
C GLU A 88 15.13 1.86 -2.66
N SER A 89 16.45 1.91 -2.86
CA SER A 89 17.18 0.85 -3.56
C SER A 89 17.09 -0.47 -2.80
N PHE A 90 17.24 -0.43 -1.48
CA PHE A 90 17.22 -1.61 -0.61
C PHE A 90 15.80 -2.16 -0.39
N LEU A 91 14.79 -1.28 -0.33
CA LEU A 91 13.39 -1.66 -0.27
C LEU A 91 12.94 -2.57 -1.43
N LYS A 92 13.58 -2.46 -2.61
CA LYS A 92 13.30 -3.32 -3.77
C LYS A 92 13.68 -4.78 -3.54
N GLU A 93 14.62 -5.05 -2.64
CA GLU A 93 15.07 -6.40 -2.29
C GLU A 93 14.18 -7.06 -1.22
N LEU A 94 13.45 -6.23 -0.45
CA LEU A 94 12.59 -6.68 0.63
C LEU A 94 11.20 -7.14 0.14
N PRO A 95 10.48 -7.96 0.93
CA PRO A 95 9.11 -8.37 0.60
C PRO A 95 8.15 -7.19 0.48
N LYS A 96 7.26 -7.20 -0.52
CA LYS A 96 6.23 -6.16 -0.70
C LYS A 96 5.21 -6.05 0.45
N LYS A 97 5.10 -7.11 1.27
CA LYS A 97 4.24 -7.15 2.45
C LYS A 97 4.89 -6.48 3.68
N CYS A 98 6.15 -6.02 3.60
CA CYS A 98 6.79 -5.29 4.71
C CYS A 98 6.25 -3.86 4.80
N LEU A 99 6.30 -3.30 6.01
CA LEU A 99 6.11 -1.87 6.22
C LEU A 99 7.47 -1.24 6.57
N PHE A 100 7.58 0.06 6.40
CA PHE A 100 8.80 0.80 6.70
C PHE A 100 8.50 2.20 7.20
N LEU A 101 9.49 2.83 7.82
CA LEU A 101 9.44 4.25 8.18
C LEU A 101 10.03 5.10 7.06
N ALA A 102 9.35 6.20 6.73
CA ALA A 102 9.85 7.16 5.75
C ALA A 102 11.25 7.68 6.15
N TYR A 103 12.06 8.02 5.15
CA TYR A 103 13.42 8.51 5.40
C TYR A 103 13.42 9.77 6.27
N GLU A 104 12.45 10.67 6.12
CA GLU A 104 12.40 11.92 6.87
C GLU A 104 12.00 11.71 8.35
N ASP A 105 11.49 10.53 8.72
CA ASP A 105 11.00 10.29 10.07
C ASP A 105 12.17 10.18 11.07
N PRO A 106 12.27 11.08 12.07
CA PRO A 106 13.31 11.02 13.09
C PRO A 106 13.18 9.77 13.98
N TYR A 107 12.00 9.13 14.00
CA TYR A 107 11.73 7.96 14.82
C TYR A 107 12.64 6.78 14.48
N ARG A 108 13.19 6.72 13.27
CA ARG A 108 14.20 5.72 12.87
C ARG A 108 15.40 5.71 13.82
N ARG A 109 15.90 6.90 14.19
CA ARG A 109 17.04 7.07 15.12
C ARG A 109 16.62 6.87 16.58
N GLU A 110 15.40 7.25 16.94
CA GLU A 110 14.86 6.97 18.28
C GLU A 110 14.77 5.46 18.52
N LEU A 111 14.30 4.68 17.53
CA LEU A 111 14.22 3.22 17.61
C LEU A 111 15.60 2.57 17.68
N GLU A 112 16.58 3.05 16.91
CA GLU A 112 17.98 2.59 16.97
C GLU A 112 18.54 2.68 18.40
N VAL A 113 18.34 3.83 19.05
CA VAL A 113 18.78 4.07 20.43
C VAL A 113 17.92 3.27 21.43
N MET A 114 16.61 3.21 21.25
CA MET A 114 15.68 2.52 22.15
C MET A 114 15.98 1.03 22.26
N PHE A 115 16.34 0.39 21.15
CA PHE A 115 16.70 -1.03 21.12
C PHE A 115 18.20 -1.30 21.22
N ASN A 116 19.00 -0.25 21.44
CA ASN A 116 20.45 -0.33 21.62
C ASN A 116 21.13 -1.12 20.49
N VAL A 117 20.82 -0.75 19.24
CA VAL A 117 21.34 -1.41 18.03
C VAL A 117 22.79 -0.97 17.82
N GLU A 118 23.74 -1.87 18.09
CA GLU A 118 25.18 -1.60 17.96
C GLU A 118 25.74 -2.00 16.59
N GLU A 119 25.17 -3.04 15.97
CA GLU A 119 25.68 -3.65 14.74
C GLU A 119 24.56 -3.90 13.71
N LEU A 120 24.94 -3.98 12.43
CA LEU A 120 24.02 -4.26 11.32
C LEU A 120 24.45 -5.49 10.53
N PRO A 121 23.51 -6.33 10.06
CA PRO A 121 22.06 -6.24 10.28
C PRO A 121 21.65 -6.62 11.72
N THR A 122 20.58 -6.01 12.23
CA THR A 122 19.93 -6.43 13.48
C THR A 122 18.44 -6.63 13.27
N VAL A 123 17.91 -7.75 13.77
CA VAL A 123 16.47 -8.05 13.77
C VAL A 123 15.98 -8.15 15.20
N VAL A 124 15.28 -7.12 15.68
CA VAL A 124 14.65 -7.16 17.00
C VAL A 124 13.28 -7.81 16.86
N VAL A 125 13.01 -8.84 17.66
CA VAL A 125 11.71 -9.51 17.69
C VAL A 125 10.95 -9.03 18.91
N LEU A 126 9.76 -8.49 18.68
CA LEU A 126 8.87 -7.97 19.72
C LEU A 126 7.62 -8.84 19.85
N ARG A 127 7.15 -8.97 21.09
CA ARG A 127 5.84 -9.52 21.40
C ARG A 127 4.71 -8.57 20.97
N PRO A 128 3.45 -9.02 20.92
CA PRO A 128 2.30 -8.15 20.61
C PRO A 128 2.09 -6.98 21.58
N ASP A 129 2.65 -7.06 22.79
CA ASP A 129 2.66 -5.98 23.79
C ASP A 129 3.81 -4.99 23.60
N CYS A 130 4.59 -5.13 22.52
CA CYS A 130 5.81 -4.37 22.21
C CYS A 130 6.99 -4.62 23.17
N SER A 131 6.94 -5.63 24.03
CA SER A 131 8.10 -6.05 24.82
C SER A 131 9.11 -6.81 23.95
N VAL A 132 10.39 -6.66 24.26
CA VAL A 132 11.46 -7.38 23.54
C VAL A 132 11.37 -8.87 23.86
N LEU A 133 11.25 -9.68 22.82
CA LEU A 133 11.33 -11.13 22.87
C LEU A 133 12.76 -11.59 22.62
N VAL A 134 13.35 -11.12 21.50
CA VAL A 134 14.74 -11.40 21.12
C VAL A 134 15.39 -10.08 20.66
N PRO A 135 16.51 -9.66 21.26
CA PRO A 135 17.17 -8.40 20.90
C PRO A 135 17.83 -8.45 19.52
N ASN A 136 18.45 -9.58 19.15
CA ASN A 136 18.96 -9.79 17.80
C ASN A 136 18.71 -11.24 17.34
N ALA A 137 17.82 -11.39 16.36
CA ALA A 137 17.38 -12.68 15.83
C ALA A 137 18.10 -13.11 14.53
N VAL A 138 19.10 -12.35 14.05
CA VAL A 138 19.82 -12.68 12.81
C VAL A 138 20.40 -14.09 12.86
N ASP A 139 21.12 -14.43 13.94
CA ASP A 139 21.72 -15.76 14.12
C ASP A 139 20.66 -16.86 14.23
N GLU A 140 19.53 -16.60 14.91
CA GLU A 140 18.44 -17.58 15.01
C GLU A 140 17.80 -17.85 13.65
N ILE A 141 17.60 -16.82 12.84
CA ILE A 141 17.04 -16.95 11.47
C ILE A 141 18.01 -17.72 10.57
N LEU A 142 19.31 -17.42 10.63
CA LEU A 142 20.32 -18.09 9.82
C LEU A 142 20.47 -19.57 10.17
N ASN A 143 20.46 -19.91 11.47
CA ASN A 143 20.72 -21.28 11.92
C ASN A 143 19.47 -22.17 11.93
N LEU A 144 18.32 -21.63 12.36
CA LEU A 144 17.08 -22.41 12.54
C LEU A 144 16.09 -22.22 11.40
N GLY A 145 16.25 -21.18 10.57
CA GLY A 145 15.29 -20.80 9.55
C GLY A 145 13.88 -20.61 10.13
N THR A 146 12.85 -21.04 9.41
CA THR A 146 11.44 -20.91 9.83
C THR A 146 11.08 -21.63 11.12
N ARG A 147 11.96 -22.50 11.65
CA ARG A 147 11.71 -23.20 12.92
C ARG A 147 11.78 -22.27 14.13
N CYS A 148 12.57 -21.18 14.09
CA CYS A 148 12.66 -20.23 15.21
C CYS A 148 11.30 -19.57 15.51
N TYR A 149 10.47 -19.36 14.49
CA TYR A 149 9.14 -18.78 14.66
C TYR A 149 8.25 -19.60 15.61
N ARG A 150 8.41 -20.94 15.67
CA ARG A 150 7.66 -21.76 16.63
C ARG A 150 7.99 -21.39 18.07
N ASN A 151 9.28 -21.21 18.36
CA ASN A 151 9.76 -20.81 19.67
C ASN A 151 9.27 -19.40 20.01
N TRP A 152 9.33 -18.47 19.04
CA TRP A 152 8.84 -17.11 19.25
C TRP A 152 7.34 -17.07 19.51
N ARG A 153 6.56 -17.84 18.75
CA ARG A 153 5.10 -17.93 18.91
C ARG A 153 4.72 -18.46 20.29
N GLU A 154 5.40 -19.49 20.77
CA GLU A 154 5.17 -20.07 22.10
C GLU A 154 5.59 -19.08 23.20
N ALA A 155 6.74 -18.45 23.09
CA ALA A 155 7.26 -17.49 24.08
C ALA A 155 6.56 -16.12 24.08
N ALA A 156 5.88 -15.77 23.00
CA ALA A 156 5.03 -14.58 22.91
C ALA A 156 3.60 -14.82 23.40
N GLU A 157 3.26 -16.05 23.79
CA GLU A 157 1.90 -16.46 24.20
C GLU A 157 0.83 -15.97 23.21
N LEU A 158 1.13 -16.05 21.91
CA LEU A 158 0.26 -15.50 20.86
C LEU A 158 -1.13 -16.12 20.99
N ILE A 159 -2.14 -15.25 21.16
CA ILE A 159 -3.53 -15.71 21.26
C ILE A 159 -3.90 -16.30 19.90
N ASP A 160 -4.17 -17.59 19.94
CA ASP A 160 -4.55 -18.31 18.75
C ASP A 160 -5.99 -17.95 18.37
N ARG A 161 -6.15 -16.93 17.53
CA ARG A 161 -7.44 -16.50 16.96
C ARG A 161 -7.95 -17.48 15.90
N ASN A 162 -7.51 -18.74 15.93
CA ASN A 162 -7.81 -19.79 14.96
C ASN A 162 -9.32 -20.06 14.72
N PHE A 163 -10.21 -19.58 15.59
CA PHE A 163 -11.67 -19.66 15.41
C PHE A 163 -12.26 -18.57 14.49
N MET A 164 -11.50 -17.53 14.13
CA MET A 164 -11.91 -16.52 13.16
C MET A 164 -11.30 -16.85 11.79
N LEU A 165 -12.09 -16.71 10.72
CA LEU A 165 -11.63 -16.88 9.34
C LEU A 165 -10.43 -15.96 9.06
N ASN A 166 -9.50 -16.39 8.20
CA ASN A 166 -8.35 -15.57 7.79
C ASN A 166 -8.83 -14.19 7.37
N GLU A 167 -8.44 -13.16 8.11
CA GLU A 167 -8.57 -11.77 7.70
C GLU A 167 -7.50 -11.49 6.65
N ASP A 168 -7.57 -12.18 5.51
CA ASP A 168 -6.82 -11.78 4.33
C ASP A 168 -7.46 -10.47 3.87
N PHE A 169 -6.84 -9.39 4.31
CA PHE A 169 -7.07 -8.00 3.90
C PHE A 169 -6.71 -7.77 2.42
N GLU A 170 -6.84 -8.78 1.56
CA GLU A 170 -7.08 -8.51 0.15
C GLU A 170 -8.48 -7.93 0.05
N GLU A 171 -8.57 -6.59 -0.03
CA GLU A 171 -9.42 -5.82 -0.94
C GLU A 171 -10.68 -6.49 -1.51
N LYS A 172 -11.41 -7.28 -0.73
CA LYS A 172 -12.82 -7.49 -0.95
C LYS A 172 -13.42 -6.18 -0.56
N SER A 173 -13.48 -5.28 -1.55
CA SER A 173 -14.27 -4.07 -1.48
C SER A 173 -15.52 -4.46 -0.72
N MET A 174 -15.76 -3.83 0.43
CA MET A 174 -16.96 -4.04 1.24
C MET A 174 -18.18 -3.44 0.50
N ARG A 175 -18.29 -3.69 -0.80
CA ARG A 175 -19.52 -3.54 -1.55
C ARG A 175 -20.36 -4.72 -1.13
N SER A 176 -21.31 -4.43 -0.24
CA SER A 176 -22.42 -5.32 0.06
C SER A 176 -22.89 -5.99 -1.23
N PHE A 177 -23.28 -7.27 -1.20
CA PHE A 177 -23.92 -7.92 -2.34
C PHE A 177 -25.15 -7.12 -2.86
N SER A 178 -25.71 -6.26 -2.01
CA SER A 178 -26.79 -5.32 -2.33
C SER A 178 -26.34 -3.99 -2.96
N ASP A 179 -25.05 -3.71 -3.12
CA ASP A 179 -24.52 -2.45 -3.63
C ASP A 179 -24.96 -2.14 -5.08
N PRO A 180 -25.01 -3.13 -6.01
CA PRO A 180 -25.63 -2.95 -7.32
C PRO A 180 -27.11 -2.58 -7.24
N VAL A 181 -27.84 -3.15 -6.27
CA VAL A 181 -29.28 -2.91 -6.07
C VAL A 181 -29.53 -1.55 -5.41
N ARG A 182 -28.69 -1.15 -4.44
CA ARG A 182 -28.74 0.19 -3.82
C ARG A 182 -28.46 1.29 -4.83
N ARG A 183 -27.50 1.09 -5.74
CA ARG A 183 -27.18 2.06 -6.80
C ARG A 183 -28.32 2.21 -7.82
N LEU A 184 -29.10 1.15 -8.03
CA LEU A 184 -30.34 1.19 -8.84
C LEU A 184 -31.50 1.88 -8.11
N LYS A 185 -31.66 1.65 -6.80
CA LYS A 185 -32.73 2.27 -6.00
C LYS A 185 -32.50 3.75 -5.67
N TYR A 186 -31.26 4.16 -5.41
CA TYR A 186 -30.89 5.51 -4.98
C TYR A 186 -30.09 6.25 -6.06
N LYS A 187 -30.48 6.09 -7.31
CA LYS A 187 -29.92 6.85 -8.43
C LYS A 187 -30.30 8.33 -8.22
N VAL A 188 -29.43 9.10 -7.58
CA VAL A 188 -29.58 10.55 -7.50
C VAL A 188 -29.34 11.09 -8.91
N GLU A 189 -30.40 11.61 -9.52
CA GLU A 189 -30.34 12.23 -10.85
C GLU A 189 -29.45 13.49 -10.80
N ASP A 190 -28.17 13.35 -11.16
CA ASP A 190 -27.33 14.50 -11.55
C ASP A 190 -27.69 15.01 -12.96
N GLU A 191 -28.99 15.09 -13.27
CA GLU A 191 -29.52 15.61 -14.54
C GLU A 191 -29.50 17.16 -14.62
N LYS A 192 -28.91 17.87 -13.63
CA LYS A 192 -28.89 19.35 -13.65
C LYS A 192 -27.65 20.00 -14.29
N LYS A 193 -26.57 19.27 -14.59
CA LYS A 193 -25.35 19.89 -15.19
C LYS A 193 -25.16 19.68 -16.70
N LYS A 194 -25.72 18.64 -17.33
CA LYS A 194 -25.60 18.46 -18.79
C LYS A 194 -26.59 19.31 -19.60
N ASN A 195 -27.75 19.67 -19.04
CA ASN A 195 -28.78 20.41 -19.79
C ASN A 195 -28.51 21.93 -19.89
N LYS A 196 -27.69 22.51 -19.01
CA LYS A 196 -27.37 23.95 -19.03
C LYS A 196 -26.34 24.33 -20.10
N LYS A 197 -25.50 23.38 -20.55
CA LYS A 197 -24.52 23.61 -21.64
C LYS A 197 -25.16 23.51 -23.03
N ASN A 198 -26.22 22.70 -23.18
CA ASN A 198 -26.88 22.50 -24.47
C ASN A 198 -27.99 23.54 -24.74
N LYS A 199 -28.59 24.13 -23.70
CA LYS A 199 -29.64 25.17 -23.86
C LYS A 199 -29.09 26.58 -24.14
N LYS A 200 -27.80 26.83 -23.89
CA LYS A 200 -27.14 28.12 -24.21
C LYS A 200 -26.70 28.25 -25.68
N ARG A 201 -26.75 27.17 -26.48
CA ARG A 201 -26.40 27.16 -27.91
C ARG A 201 -27.60 27.27 -28.88
N ARG A 202 -28.84 27.31 -28.38
CA ARG A 202 -30.06 27.21 -29.22
C ARG A 202 -31.10 28.31 -28.99
N GLY A 203 -30.70 29.48 -28.49
CA GLY A 203 -31.62 30.58 -28.24
C GLY A 203 -31.02 31.96 -28.49
N TRP A 204 -30.80 32.31 -29.75
CA TRP A 204 -30.80 33.69 -30.22
C TRP A 204 -31.35 33.71 -31.64
N GLY A 205 -32.39 34.51 -31.88
CA GLY A 205 -32.97 34.76 -33.19
C GLY A 205 -34.46 34.40 -33.28
N GLY A 206 -35.30 35.18 -32.61
CA GLY A 206 -36.76 35.20 -32.84
C GLY A 206 -37.16 36.51 -33.51
N GLY A 207 -38.16 36.43 -34.40
CA GLY A 207 -38.90 37.55 -35.04
C GLY A 207 -38.09 38.29 -36.10
N GLY A 208 -38.44 38.32 -37.38
CA GLY A 208 -39.75 38.55 -37.98
C GLY A 208 -39.83 40.01 -38.42
N ASP A 209 -39.62 40.31 -39.70
CA ASP A 209 -40.55 41.11 -40.53
C ASP A 209 -40.08 41.29 -41.99
N GLU A 210 -41.08 41.31 -42.87
CA GLU A 210 -41.24 41.99 -44.17
C GLU A 210 -40.08 42.25 -45.16
N GLY A 211 -40.32 41.88 -46.43
CA GLY A 211 -40.28 42.87 -47.51
C GLY A 211 -39.43 42.60 -48.77
N VAL A 212 -40.13 42.25 -49.87
CA VAL A 212 -40.00 42.82 -51.24
C VAL A 212 -38.80 42.47 -52.15
N GLU A 213 -39.19 41.84 -53.28
CA GLU A 213 -38.73 41.93 -54.70
C GLU A 213 -37.29 41.60 -55.20
N ALA A 214 -37.34 40.95 -56.38
CA ALA A 214 -36.57 41.17 -57.61
C ALA A 214 -35.48 40.16 -58.03
N ASP A 215 -35.81 39.50 -59.15
CA ASP A 215 -35.01 39.21 -60.35
C ASP A 215 -33.85 38.20 -60.37
N ARG A 216 -34.15 37.09 -61.07
CA ARG A 216 -33.63 36.62 -62.38
C ARG A 216 -32.12 36.64 -62.72
N ARG A 217 -31.78 35.57 -63.48
CA ARG A 217 -30.57 35.27 -64.30
C ARG A 217 -29.38 34.81 -63.47
N GLY A 218 -28.59 33.80 -63.84
CA GLY A 218 -28.32 33.04 -65.06
C GLY A 218 -26.92 32.44 -64.79
N ASP A 219 -26.67 31.16 -64.97
CA ASP A 219 -26.24 30.50 -66.21
C ASP A 219 -24.84 29.92 -65.95
N ASP A 220 -24.56 28.77 -66.56
CA ASP A 220 -23.24 28.21 -66.92
C ASP A 220 -22.19 27.91 -65.82
N LYS A 221 -21.28 26.93 -65.93
CA LYS A 221 -21.14 25.68 -66.69
C LYS A 221 -19.79 25.07 -66.26
N GLU A 222 -19.68 23.75 -66.41
CA GLU A 222 -18.47 23.00 -66.82
C GLU A 222 -17.20 22.88 -65.97
N GLY A 223 -16.64 21.65 -66.07
CA GLY A 223 -15.22 21.31 -65.93
C GLY A 223 -14.88 20.70 -64.56
N GLY A 224 -14.59 19.41 -64.40
CA GLY A 224 -13.93 18.47 -65.31
C GLY A 224 -12.54 18.13 -64.76
N GLY A 225 -12.25 16.85 -64.62
CA GLY A 225 -10.87 16.33 -64.60
C GLY A 225 -10.36 15.78 -63.27
N SER A 226 -10.52 14.47 -63.10
CA SER A 226 -9.52 13.64 -62.40
C SER A 226 -8.20 13.65 -63.17
N PRO A 227 -7.06 13.45 -62.50
CA PRO A 227 -6.24 12.29 -62.87
C PRO A 227 -5.63 11.53 -61.67
N TRP A 228 -5.74 10.21 -61.75
CA TRP A 228 -4.89 9.12 -61.22
C TRP A 228 -4.57 9.04 -59.72
#